data_AF-A0A954GZ23-F1
#
_entry.id   AF-A0A954GZ23-F1
#
_cell.length_a   1.000
_cell.length_b   1.000
_cell.length_c   1.000
_cell.angle_alpha   90.00
_cell.angle_beta   90.00
_cell.angle_gamma   90.00
#
_symmetry.space_group_name_H-M   'P 1'
#
loop_
_entity.id
_entity.type
_entity.pdbx_description
1 polymer ?
#
loop_
_entity_poly.entity_id
_entity_poly.type
_entity_poly.pdbx_seq_one_letter_code
_entity_poly.pdbx_strand_id
1 'polypeptide(L)'
;MQTQTETEISDQRQRLDAWLADVYSRQPELQKNGELEAGYPYWGEIETIVGRAFDQQAVRQLSAASVRSLLFFVSRSDECGCIIAWLRPGTGTPFSNIGNLTYDDFVFLCDKALAEPDDFCDYQLVACFQKLAVLNDQDEGLLERFFYLKADSCTRQMVIHAFAKFSHRKAIPLVEQLWSTDDCEFATLACLCSLEPFPEARALLSDYIKQYQDRFPMADEDCRRTHVDRLLMAIGGK
;
A
#
# COMPACT_ATOMS: atom_id res chain seq x y z
N MET A 1 -26.41 15.75 12.18
CA MET A 1 -25.71 16.61 13.16
C MET A 1 -24.26 16.16 13.11
N GLN A 2 -23.35 17.02 12.65
CA GLN A 2 -21.94 16.64 12.49
C GLN A 2 -21.31 16.43 13.87
N THR A 3 -20.60 15.32 14.05
CA THR A 3 -19.92 15.07 15.34
C THR A 3 -18.72 16.01 15.51
N GLN A 4 -18.26 16.24 16.73
CA GLN A 4 -17.05 17.04 16.98
C GLN A 4 -15.86 16.50 16.17
N THR A 5 -15.70 15.18 16.12
CA THR A 5 -14.63 14.52 15.34
C THR A 5 -14.74 14.80 13.85
N GLU A 6 -15.94 14.82 13.27
CA GLU A 6 -16.11 15.14 11.86
C GLU A 6 -15.78 16.60 11.54
N THR A 7 -16.11 17.54 12.44
CA THR A 7 -15.71 18.94 12.29
C THR A 7 -14.19 19.06 12.33
N GLU A 8 -13.53 18.43 13.30
CA GLU A 8 -12.07 18.46 13.42
C GLU A 8 -11.37 17.82 12.22
N ILE A 9 -11.87 16.69 11.69
CA ILE A 9 -11.37 16.08 10.45
C ILE A 9 -11.49 17.04 9.27
N SER A 10 -12.64 17.69 9.12
CA SER A 10 -12.89 18.66 8.04
C SER A 10 -11.95 19.87 8.14
N ASP A 11 -11.79 20.42 9.34
CA ASP A 11 -10.93 21.59 9.59
C ASP A 11 -9.46 21.27 9.27
N GLN A 12 -8.95 20.12 9.73
CA GLN A 12 -7.59 19.69 9.40
C GLN A 12 -7.42 19.41 7.91
N ARG A 13 -8.45 18.86 7.24
CA ARG A 13 -8.40 18.63 5.80
C ARG A 13 -8.24 19.95 5.05
N GLN A 14 -9.06 20.95 5.37
CA GLN A 14 -8.97 22.27 4.75
C GLN A 14 -7.61 22.93 5.01
N ARG A 15 -7.09 22.81 6.23
CA ARG A 15 -5.79 23.35 6.60
C ARG A 15 -4.65 22.69 5.85
N LEU A 16 -4.69 21.37 5.70
CA LEU A 16 -3.70 20.62 4.92
C LEU A 16 -3.79 21.01 3.44
N ASP A 17 -4.99 21.04 2.84
CA ASP A 17 -5.16 21.45 1.45
C ASP A 17 -4.63 22.87 1.19
N ALA A 18 -4.87 23.82 2.11
CA ALA A 18 -4.35 25.18 2.01
C ALA A 18 -2.81 25.23 2.10
N TRP A 19 -2.21 24.43 2.99
CA TRP A 19 -0.76 24.33 3.09
C TRP A 19 -0.14 23.68 1.85
N LEU A 20 -0.74 22.59 1.34
CA LEU A 20 -0.30 21.94 0.11
C LEU A 20 -0.36 22.91 -1.07
N ALA A 21 -1.44 23.69 -1.20
CA ALA A 21 -1.57 24.69 -2.24
C ALA A 21 -0.45 25.74 -2.18
N ASP A 22 -0.10 26.22 -0.98
CA ASP A 22 1.01 27.16 -0.78
C ASP A 22 2.37 26.53 -1.11
N VAL A 23 2.68 25.34 -0.59
CA VAL A 23 3.95 24.64 -0.83
C VAL A 23 4.16 24.37 -2.31
N TYR A 24 3.18 23.76 -2.98
CA TYR A 24 3.30 23.43 -4.40
C TYR A 24 3.26 24.67 -5.30
N SER A 25 2.67 25.79 -4.86
CA SER A 25 2.75 27.05 -5.62
C SER A 25 4.18 27.60 -5.70
N ARG A 26 5.02 27.28 -4.72
CA ARG A 26 6.43 27.72 -4.64
C ARG A 26 7.38 26.75 -5.36
N GLN A 27 6.93 25.54 -5.68
CA GLN A 27 7.73 24.48 -6.27
C GLN A 27 6.95 23.78 -7.40
N PRO A 28 6.69 24.49 -8.52
CA PRO A 28 5.86 23.98 -9.62
C PRO A 28 6.47 22.77 -10.33
N GLU A 29 7.78 22.57 -10.19
CA GLU A 29 8.54 21.46 -10.78
C GLU A 29 8.39 20.14 -9.99
N LEU A 30 7.91 20.19 -8.73
CA LEU A 30 7.75 18.97 -7.93
C LEU A 30 6.52 18.19 -8.37
N GLN A 31 6.72 16.89 -8.58
CA GLN A 31 5.62 15.96 -8.74
C GLN A 31 4.77 15.95 -7.47
N LYS A 32 3.46 16.08 -7.64
CA LYS A 32 2.46 16.17 -6.55
C LYS A 32 2.11 14.78 -6.01
N ASN A 33 3.10 13.93 -5.79
CA ASN A 33 2.86 12.52 -5.51
C ASN A 33 2.46 12.24 -4.06
N GLY A 34 2.44 13.24 -3.18
CA GLY A 34 1.97 13.00 -1.81
C GLY A 34 2.95 12.34 -0.87
N GLU A 35 4.18 12.19 -1.33
CA GLU A 35 5.22 11.43 -0.66
C GLU A 35 6.21 12.34 0.08
N LEU A 36 6.08 13.67 0.02
CA LEU A 36 7.07 14.62 0.53
C LEU A 36 6.49 15.64 1.52
N GLU A 37 5.44 15.27 2.24
CA GLU A 37 4.70 16.21 3.11
C GLU A 37 5.01 16.03 4.59
N ALA A 38 6.13 15.36 4.92
CA ALA A 38 6.70 15.31 6.26
C ALA A 38 6.86 16.69 6.93
N GLY A 39 7.02 17.74 6.11
CA GLY A 39 7.14 19.13 6.58
C GLY A 39 5.86 19.79 7.09
N TYR A 40 4.68 19.14 7.00
CA TYR A 40 3.44 19.73 7.48
C TYR A 40 3.42 19.86 9.01
N PRO A 41 3.34 21.09 9.58
CA PRO A 41 3.56 21.31 11.01
C PRO A 41 2.43 20.80 11.93
N TYR A 42 1.28 20.40 11.36
CA TYR A 42 0.11 19.98 12.15
C TYR A 42 -0.20 18.48 12.02
N TRP A 43 0.79 17.67 11.60
CA TRP A 43 0.63 16.21 11.57
C TRP A 43 0.20 15.63 12.92
N GLY A 44 0.78 16.10 14.03
CA GLY A 44 0.40 15.63 15.38
C GLY A 44 -1.08 15.89 15.74
N GLU A 45 -1.69 16.95 15.20
CA GLU A 45 -3.13 17.20 15.38
C GLU A 45 -3.96 16.17 14.59
N ILE A 46 -3.59 15.93 13.33
CA ILE A 46 -4.22 14.89 12.48
C ILE A 46 -4.10 13.52 13.15
N GLU A 47 -2.90 13.12 13.57
CA GLU A 47 -2.66 11.85 14.25
C GLU A 47 -3.49 11.71 15.53
N THR A 48 -3.61 12.78 16.32
CA THR A 48 -4.47 12.76 17.52
C THR A 48 -5.94 12.53 17.17
N ILE A 49 -6.44 13.19 16.13
CA ILE A 49 -7.84 13.06 15.69
C ILE A 49 -8.10 11.66 15.13
N VAL A 50 -7.22 11.17 14.28
CA VAL A 50 -7.32 9.84 13.65
C VAL A 50 -7.19 8.74 14.70
N GLY A 51 -6.19 8.82 15.58
CA GLY A 51 -5.98 7.85 16.64
C GLY A 51 -7.18 7.74 17.57
N ARG A 52 -7.79 8.89 17.94
CA ARG A 52 -9.03 8.90 18.71
C ARG A 52 -10.20 8.28 17.93
N ALA A 53 -10.33 8.53 16.63
CA ALA A 53 -11.37 7.90 15.82
C ALA A 53 -11.21 6.37 15.78
N PHE A 54 -9.97 5.87 15.78
CA PHE A 54 -9.66 4.43 15.86
C PHE A 54 -9.94 3.87 17.25
N ASP A 55 -9.46 4.51 18.32
CA ASP A 55 -9.68 4.08 19.71
C ASP A 55 -11.17 4.00 20.07
N GLN A 56 -11.97 4.93 19.53
CA GLN A 56 -13.41 4.99 19.76
C GLN A 56 -14.23 4.12 18.78
N GLN A 57 -13.59 3.43 17.84
CA GLN A 57 -14.25 2.65 16.78
C GLN A 57 -15.31 3.47 16.02
N ALA A 58 -15.02 4.76 15.83
CA ALA A 58 -15.95 5.73 15.26
C ALA A 58 -15.88 5.76 13.72
N VAL A 59 -14.87 5.15 13.10
CA VAL A 59 -14.60 5.20 11.66
C VAL A 59 -15.82 4.85 10.82
N ARG A 60 -16.54 3.78 11.19
CA ARG A 60 -17.76 3.33 10.49
C ARG A 60 -18.97 4.26 10.65
N GLN A 61 -18.92 5.18 11.61
CA GLN A 61 -20.00 6.14 11.92
C GLN A 61 -19.75 7.51 11.26
N LEU A 62 -18.54 7.74 10.74
CA LEU A 62 -18.20 8.97 10.04
C LEU A 62 -18.96 9.06 8.71
N SER A 63 -19.27 10.29 8.29
CA SER A 63 -19.75 10.56 6.95
C SER A 63 -18.73 10.16 5.89
N ALA A 64 -19.21 9.90 4.67
CA ALA A 64 -18.36 9.57 3.53
C ALA A 64 -17.26 10.62 3.28
N ALA A 65 -17.57 11.91 3.47
CA ALA A 65 -16.59 12.99 3.32
C ALA A 65 -15.46 12.88 4.35
N SER A 66 -15.78 12.65 5.62
CA SER A 66 -14.78 12.47 6.67
C SER A 66 -13.96 11.19 6.48
N VAL A 67 -14.57 10.09 6.00
CA VAL A 67 -13.83 8.86 5.65
C VAL A 67 -12.85 9.12 4.50
N ARG A 68 -13.26 9.84 3.46
CA ARG A 68 -12.35 10.23 2.37
C ARG A 68 -11.20 11.11 2.89
N SER A 69 -11.47 12.02 3.82
CA SER A 69 -10.41 12.81 4.47
C SER A 69 -9.45 11.93 5.27
N LEU A 70 -9.93 10.92 6.00
CA LEU A 70 -9.07 9.96 6.69
C LEU A 70 -8.17 9.19 5.72
N LEU A 71 -8.72 8.67 4.63
CA LEU A 71 -7.93 7.98 3.59
C LEU A 71 -6.86 8.89 2.98
N PHE A 72 -7.21 10.16 2.74
CA PHE A 72 -6.23 11.14 2.29
C PHE A 72 -5.14 11.43 3.33
N PHE A 73 -5.46 11.49 4.62
CA PHE A 73 -4.43 11.63 5.65
C PHE A 73 -3.51 10.42 5.69
N VAL A 74 -4.06 9.21 5.57
CA VAL A 74 -3.28 7.96 5.45
C VAL A 74 -2.31 8.06 4.28
N SER A 75 -2.79 8.43 3.10
CA SER A 75 -1.96 8.50 1.89
C SER A 75 -0.78 9.46 2.02
N ARG A 76 -0.97 10.57 2.74
CA ARG A 76 0.04 11.63 2.89
C ARG A 76 0.97 11.39 4.09
N SER A 77 0.68 10.40 4.93
CA SER A 77 1.46 10.06 6.13
C SER A 77 2.58 9.06 5.87
N ASP A 78 2.91 8.78 4.61
CA ASP A 78 3.86 7.72 4.24
C ASP A 78 5.26 7.91 4.84
N GLU A 79 5.69 9.16 5.04
CA GLU A 79 6.98 9.49 5.65
C GLU A 79 6.93 9.75 7.17
N CYS A 80 5.95 10.53 7.64
CA CYS A 80 5.83 10.94 9.04
C CYS A 80 4.56 10.38 9.66
N GLY A 81 4.74 9.64 10.76
CA GLY A 81 3.66 8.98 11.50
C GLY A 81 3.38 7.56 11.02
N CYS A 82 3.30 7.35 9.69
CA CYS A 82 2.74 6.15 9.06
C CYS A 82 1.47 5.74 9.80
N ILE A 83 0.38 6.51 9.64
CA ILE A 83 -0.90 6.27 10.33
C ILE A 83 -1.26 4.79 10.23
N ILE A 84 -1.15 4.24 9.04
CA ILE A 84 -1.19 2.79 8.81
C ILE A 84 0.22 2.22 9.00
N ALA A 85 0.35 1.19 9.83
CA ALA A 85 1.63 0.58 10.20
C ALA A 85 2.17 -0.40 9.13
N TRP A 86 2.09 -0.03 7.85
CA TRP A 86 2.31 -0.92 6.71
C TRP A 86 3.76 -1.45 6.61
N LEU A 87 4.75 -0.66 7.03
CA LEU A 87 6.17 -1.03 7.06
C LEU A 87 6.53 -2.10 8.11
N ARG A 88 5.58 -2.56 8.93
CA ARG A 88 5.79 -3.59 9.96
C ARG A 88 5.03 -4.87 9.60
N PRO A 89 5.48 -5.65 8.60
CA PRO A 89 4.84 -6.92 8.29
C PRO A 89 4.99 -7.89 9.47
N GLY A 90 4.08 -8.85 9.59
CA GLY A 90 4.17 -9.91 10.60
C GLY A 90 2.88 -10.08 11.40
N THR A 91 2.57 -11.35 11.64
CA THR A 91 1.36 -11.76 12.36
C THR A 91 1.32 -11.18 13.77
N GLY A 92 0.20 -10.56 14.13
CA GLY A 92 -0.02 -9.98 15.47
C GLY A 92 0.55 -8.57 15.66
N THR A 93 1.10 -7.96 14.61
CA THR A 93 1.43 -6.53 14.63
C THR A 93 0.16 -5.68 14.43
N PRO A 94 0.08 -4.47 15.03
CA PRO A 94 -1.08 -3.61 14.86
C PRO A 94 -1.20 -3.09 13.41
N PHE A 95 -2.43 -2.79 12.99
CA PHE A 95 -2.72 -2.18 11.69
C PHE A 95 -2.36 -0.70 11.62
N SER A 96 -2.34 -0.01 12.76
CA SER A 96 -2.03 1.41 12.87
C SER A 96 -0.91 1.66 13.89
N ASN A 97 -0.11 2.69 13.65
CA ASN A 97 0.84 3.20 14.66
C ASN A 97 0.16 4.14 15.66
N ILE A 98 -1.07 4.57 15.40
CA ILE A 98 -1.83 5.51 16.23
C ILE A 98 -3.20 4.94 16.59
N GLY A 99 -3.52 4.90 17.88
CA GLY A 99 -4.76 4.31 18.35
C GLY A 99 -4.96 2.83 17.95
N ASN A 100 -6.16 2.30 18.23
CA ASN A 100 -6.49 0.91 18.04
C ASN A 100 -7.38 0.69 16.80
N LEU A 101 -6.77 0.63 15.61
CA LEU A 101 -7.49 0.28 14.39
C LEU A 101 -7.86 -1.20 14.41
N THR A 102 -9.15 -1.49 14.64
CA THR A 102 -9.67 -2.85 14.66
C THR A 102 -9.68 -3.47 13.25
N TYR A 103 -9.73 -4.80 13.17
CA TYR A 103 -9.84 -5.49 11.87
C TYR A 103 -11.11 -5.07 11.09
N ASP A 104 -12.25 -4.94 11.78
CA ASP A 104 -13.50 -4.48 11.17
C ASP A 104 -13.39 -3.08 10.56
N ASP A 105 -12.76 -2.16 11.29
CA ASP A 105 -12.58 -0.78 10.81
C ASP A 105 -11.53 -0.72 9.69
N PHE A 106 -10.49 -1.56 9.75
CA PHE A 106 -9.50 -1.73 8.67
C PHE A 106 -10.18 -2.24 7.38
N VAL A 107 -10.96 -3.31 7.47
CA VAL A 107 -11.74 -3.86 6.35
C VAL A 107 -12.70 -2.82 5.78
N PHE A 108 -13.36 -2.04 6.64
CA PHE A 108 -14.21 -0.94 6.21
C PHE A 108 -13.41 0.12 5.44
N LEU A 109 -12.23 0.52 5.92
CA LEU A 109 -11.37 1.47 5.20
C LEU A 109 -10.91 0.92 3.85
N CYS A 110 -10.57 -0.36 3.75
CA CYS A 110 -10.25 -1.02 2.47
C CYS A 110 -11.42 -0.93 1.49
N ASP A 111 -12.64 -1.24 1.92
CA ASP A 111 -13.83 -1.13 1.07
C ASP A 111 -14.09 0.30 0.59
N LYS A 112 -13.81 1.29 1.45
CA LYS A 112 -13.95 2.71 1.10
C LYS A 112 -12.87 3.17 0.15
N ALA A 113 -11.62 2.75 0.36
CA ALA A 113 -10.52 3.00 -0.57
C ALA A 113 -10.82 2.43 -1.97
N LEU A 114 -11.38 1.22 -2.06
CA LEU A 114 -11.77 0.61 -3.34
C LEU A 114 -12.86 1.37 -4.10
N ALA A 115 -13.70 2.15 -3.40
CA ALA A 115 -14.72 2.97 -4.03
C ALA A 115 -14.19 4.31 -4.56
N GLU A 116 -12.97 4.68 -4.18
CA GLU A 116 -12.35 5.95 -4.55
C GLU A 116 -11.53 5.81 -5.84
N PRO A 117 -11.70 6.71 -6.81
CA PRO A 117 -10.98 6.65 -8.08
C PRO A 117 -9.50 7.02 -7.93
N ASP A 118 -9.20 7.88 -6.96
CA ASP A 118 -7.84 8.27 -6.63
C ASP A 118 -7.17 7.13 -5.85
N ASP A 119 -5.89 6.90 -6.11
CA ASP A 119 -5.06 6.07 -5.23
C ASP A 119 -4.73 6.87 -3.97
N PHE A 120 -5.16 6.37 -2.81
CA PHE A 120 -4.82 6.93 -1.49
C PHE A 120 -3.65 6.18 -0.85
N CYS A 121 -2.63 5.88 -1.64
CA CYS A 121 -1.56 4.95 -1.26
C CYS A 121 -2.16 3.64 -0.77
N ASP A 122 -3.06 3.08 -1.57
CA ASP A 122 -3.82 1.87 -1.26
C ASP A 122 -2.88 0.69 -0.95
N TYR A 123 -1.67 0.70 -1.49
CA TYR A 123 -0.58 -0.22 -1.15
C TYR A 123 -0.31 -0.30 0.37
N GLN A 124 -0.49 0.78 1.13
CA GLN A 124 -0.32 0.78 2.59
C GLN A 124 -1.40 -0.09 3.27
N LEU A 125 -2.64 0.02 2.82
CA LEU A 125 -3.75 -0.82 3.29
C LEU A 125 -3.56 -2.27 2.85
N VAL A 126 -3.16 -2.50 1.60
CA VAL A 126 -2.91 -3.84 1.07
C VAL A 126 -1.76 -4.54 1.80
N ALA A 127 -0.66 -3.84 2.07
CA ALA A 127 0.47 -4.38 2.81
C ALA A 127 0.07 -4.87 4.22
N CYS A 128 -0.94 -4.26 4.83
CA CYS A 128 -1.44 -4.67 6.14
C CYS A 128 -2.09 -6.06 6.17
N PHE A 129 -2.54 -6.61 5.03
CA PHE A 129 -2.99 -8.02 4.99
C PHE A 129 -1.87 -8.99 5.35
N GLN A 130 -0.60 -8.60 5.18
CA GLN A 130 0.54 -9.40 5.62
C GLN A 130 0.67 -9.50 7.15
N LYS A 131 -0.16 -8.79 7.92
CA LYS A 131 -0.23 -8.88 9.39
C LYS A 131 -1.24 -9.92 9.87
N LEU A 132 -2.07 -10.46 8.99
CA LEU A 132 -3.06 -11.47 9.35
C LEU A 132 -2.40 -12.83 9.59
N ALA A 133 -3.00 -13.65 10.46
CA ALA A 133 -2.55 -15.04 10.66
C ALA A 133 -2.99 -15.96 9.51
N VAL A 134 -4.14 -15.65 8.91
CA VAL A 134 -4.80 -16.39 7.83
C VAL A 134 -5.61 -15.40 6.99
N LEU A 135 -5.80 -15.69 5.70
CA LEU A 135 -6.79 -14.99 4.87
C LEU A 135 -8.11 -15.74 4.90
N ASN A 136 -9.21 -15.01 5.09
CA ASN A 136 -10.55 -15.54 4.86
C ASN A 136 -11.08 -15.09 3.48
N ASP A 137 -12.25 -15.59 3.08
CA ASP A 137 -12.88 -15.25 1.78
C ASP A 137 -13.09 -13.74 1.58
N GLN A 138 -13.36 -12.99 2.65
CA GLN A 138 -13.52 -11.54 2.58
C GLN A 138 -12.17 -10.84 2.30
N ASP A 139 -11.09 -11.28 2.95
CA ASP A 139 -9.75 -10.76 2.72
C ASP A 139 -9.31 -11.01 1.27
N GLU A 140 -9.52 -12.24 0.78
CA GLU A 140 -9.22 -12.60 -0.60
C GLU A 140 -10.01 -11.74 -1.59
N GLY A 141 -11.32 -11.56 -1.34
CA GLY A 141 -12.16 -10.73 -2.20
C GLY A 141 -11.75 -9.27 -2.22
N LEU A 142 -11.28 -8.71 -1.10
CA LEU A 142 -10.72 -7.36 -1.06
C LEU A 142 -9.41 -7.26 -1.85
N LEU A 143 -8.49 -8.20 -1.64
CA LEU A 143 -7.21 -8.24 -2.35
C LEU A 143 -7.40 -8.34 -3.87
N GLU A 144 -8.29 -9.22 -4.34
CA GLU A 144 -8.62 -9.32 -5.76
C GLU A 144 -9.17 -8.00 -6.32
N ARG A 145 -10.10 -7.37 -5.59
CA ARG A 145 -10.66 -6.08 -5.99
C ARG A 145 -9.59 -5.00 -6.05
N PHE A 146 -8.64 -4.95 -5.13
CA PHE A 146 -7.51 -4.03 -5.22
C PHE A 146 -6.70 -4.28 -6.49
N PHE A 147 -6.39 -5.53 -6.81
CA PHE A 147 -5.59 -5.85 -8.00
C PHE A 147 -6.28 -5.48 -9.32
N TYR A 148 -7.59 -5.71 -9.43
CA TYR A 148 -8.33 -5.53 -10.67
C TYR A 148 -8.95 -4.14 -10.85
N LEU A 149 -9.22 -3.43 -9.76
CA LEU A 149 -9.86 -2.10 -9.81
C LEU A 149 -8.86 -0.95 -9.70
N LYS A 150 -7.69 -1.17 -9.09
CA LYS A 150 -6.66 -0.13 -8.95
C LYS A 150 -5.59 -0.26 -10.02
N ALA A 151 -5.23 0.87 -10.62
CA ALA A 151 -4.26 0.93 -11.70
C ALA A 151 -2.81 0.98 -11.18
N ASP A 152 -2.60 1.43 -9.95
CA ASP A 152 -1.28 1.63 -9.38
C ASP A 152 -0.48 0.33 -9.21
N SER A 153 0.74 0.35 -9.75
CA SER A 153 1.62 -0.80 -9.81
C SER A 153 2.06 -1.25 -8.41
N CYS A 154 2.29 -0.32 -7.48
CA CYS A 154 2.70 -0.62 -6.10
C CYS A 154 1.57 -1.35 -5.35
N THR A 155 0.33 -0.89 -5.49
CA THR A 155 -0.87 -1.51 -4.90
C THR A 155 -1.07 -2.92 -5.43
N ARG A 156 -1.03 -3.10 -6.76
CA ARG A 156 -1.14 -4.42 -7.39
C ARG A 156 -0.01 -5.36 -6.98
N GLN A 157 1.21 -4.86 -6.88
CA GLN A 157 2.35 -5.62 -6.37
C GLN A 157 2.12 -6.06 -4.91
N MET A 158 1.66 -5.17 -4.04
CA MET A 158 1.40 -5.51 -2.64
C MET A 158 0.31 -6.58 -2.51
N VAL A 159 -0.66 -6.63 -3.41
CA VAL A 159 -1.67 -7.71 -3.44
C VAL A 159 -0.99 -9.06 -3.68
N ILE A 160 -0.09 -9.13 -4.65
CA ILE A 160 0.67 -10.36 -4.96
C ILE A 160 1.48 -10.79 -3.73
N HIS A 161 2.19 -9.86 -3.09
CA HIS A 161 2.95 -10.15 -1.87
C HIS A 161 2.06 -10.68 -0.74
N ALA A 162 0.88 -10.09 -0.56
CA ALA A 162 -0.09 -10.57 0.42
C ALA A 162 -0.48 -12.02 0.14
N PHE A 163 -0.89 -12.36 -1.09
CA PHE A 163 -1.24 -13.75 -1.44
C PHE A 163 -0.06 -14.71 -1.27
N ALA A 164 1.13 -14.35 -1.73
CA ALA A 164 2.30 -15.21 -1.65
C ALA A 164 2.75 -15.49 -0.21
N LYS A 165 2.60 -14.52 0.70
CA LYS A 165 2.87 -14.71 2.13
C LYS A 165 2.05 -15.85 2.75
N PHE A 166 0.84 -16.10 2.24
CA PHE A 166 0.00 -17.23 2.66
C PHE A 166 0.13 -18.46 1.76
N SER A 167 1.14 -18.51 0.87
CA SER A 167 1.30 -19.55 -0.16
C SER A 167 0.03 -19.75 -1.00
N HIS A 168 -0.72 -18.66 -1.21
CA HIS A 168 -1.98 -18.72 -1.93
C HIS A 168 -1.72 -18.77 -3.44
N ARG A 169 -2.17 -19.84 -4.11
CA ARG A 169 -1.85 -20.13 -5.53
C ARG A 169 -2.24 -19.02 -6.51
N LYS A 170 -3.18 -18.14 -6.15
CA LYS A 170 -3.53 -16.94 -6.95
C LYS A 170 -2.34 -16.02 -7.19
N ALA A 171 -1.31 -16.03 -6.34
CA ALA A 171 -0.11 -15.20 -6.56
C ALA A 171 0.55 -15.46 -7.92
N ILE A 172 0.59 -16.71 -8.39
CA ILE A 172 1.25 -17.09 -9.66
C ILE A 172 0.61 -16.39 -10.87
N PRO A 173 -0.70 -16.59 -11.18
CA PRO A 173 -1.32 -15.94 -12.34
C PRO A 173 -1.36 -14.40 -12.20
N LEU A 174 -1.39 -13.86 -10.97
CA LEU A 174 -1.32 -12.42 -10.76
C LEU A 174 0.07 -11.84 -11.07
N VAL A 175 1.16 -12.58 -10.79
CA VAL A 175 2.51 -12.22 -11.24
C VAL A 175 2.59 -12.20 -12.75
N GLU A 176 2.10 -13.25 -13.43
CA GLU A 176 2.07 -13.30 -14.90
C GLU A 176 1.30 -12.12 -15.50
N GLN A 177 0.16 -11.78 -14.89
CA GLN A 177 -0.66 -10.66 -15.32
C GLN A 177 0.04 -9.31 -15.09
N LEU A 178 0.63 -9.08 -13.90
CA LEU A 178 1.36 -7.83 -13.63
C LEU A 178 2.56 -7.70 -14.59
N TRP A 179 3.35 -8.76 -14.75
CA TRP A 179 4.51 -8.79 -15.65
C TRP A 179 4.18 -8.43 -17.10
N SER A 180 3.02 -8.87 -17.59
CA SER A 180 2.61 -8.68 -18.99
C SER A 180 1.87 -7.37 -19.25
N THR A 181 1.32 -6.72 -18.23
CA THR A 181 0.44 -5.55 -18.38
C THR A 181 0.97 -4.27 -17.78
N ASP A 182 2.01 -4.34 -16.94
CA ASP A 182 2.51 -3.22 -16.17
C ASP A 182 3.87 -2.74 -16.68
N ASP A 183 4.00 -1.43 -16.89
CA ASP A 183 5.23 -0.81 -17.38
C ASP A 183 6.18 -0.41 -16.24
N CYS A 184 5.75 -0.51 -14.97
CA CYS A 184 6.60 -0.19 -13.84
C CYS A 184 7.65 -1.29 -13.62
N GLU A 185 8.89 -1.00 -14.02
CA GLU A 185 10.05 -1.88 -13.86
C GLU A 185 10.20 -2.38 -12.41
N PHE A 186 10.09 -1.46 -11.45
CA PHE A 186 10.24 -1.81 -10.04
C PHE A 186 9.13 -2.76 -9.57
N ALA A 187 7.87 -2.48 -9.93
CA ALA A 187 6.74 -3.30 -9.53
C ALA A 187 6.84 -4.73 -10.09
N THR A 188 7.14 -4.83 -11.39
CA THR A 188 7.28 -6.10 -12.11
C THR A 188 8.47 -6.91 -11.61
N LEU A 189 9.62 -6.30 -11.33
CA LEU A 189 10.78 -7.01 -10.80
C LEU A 189 10.56 -7.46 -9.34
N ALA A 190 10.05 -6.58 -8.48
CA ALA A 190 9.88 -6.95 -7.07
C ALA A 190 8.74 -7.96 -6.85
N CYS A 191 7.72 -8.03 -7.72
CA CYS A 191 6.69 -9.06 -7.59
C CYS A 191 7.21 -10.49 -7.82
N LEU A 192 8.33 -10.68 -8.53
CA LEU A 192 8.92 -11.99 -8.81
C LEU A 192 9.33 -12.77 -7.54
N CYS A 193 9.74 -12.07 -6.47
CA CYS A 193 10.02 -12.69 -5.17
C CYS A 193 8.80 -13.46 -4.61
N SER A 194 7.60 -13.10 -5.05
CA SER A 194 6.36 -13.75 -4.65
C SER A 194 6.21 -15.16 -5.23
N LEU A 195 7.02 -15.54 -6.22
CA LEU A 195 7.04 -16.88 -6.78
C LEU A 195 7.90 -17.86 -5.94
N GLU A 196 8.77 -17.37 -5.05
CA GLU A 196 9.68 -18.19 -4.24
C GLU A 196 8.97 -19.30 -3.43
N PRO A 197 7.79 -19.07 -2.83
CA PRO A 197 7.08 -20.11 -2.08
C PRO A 197 6.51 -21.26 -2.94
N PHE A 198 6.55 -21.15 -4.28
CA PHE A 198 5.87 -22.06 -5.20
C PHE A 198 6.88 -22.84 -6.07
N PRO A 199 7.21 -24.09 -5.71
CA PRO A 199 8.17 -24.90 -6.48
C PRO A 199 7.79 -25.06 -7.96
N GLU A 200 6.50 -25.15 -8.27
CA GLU A 200 5.99 -25.24 -9.65
C GLU A 200 6.23 -23.99 -10.49
N ALA A 201 6.40 -22.82 -9.86
CA ALA A 201 6.63 -21.55 -10.54
C ALA A 201 8.12 -21.27 -10.82
N ARG A 202 9.04 -22.19 -10.46
CA ARG A 202 10.49 -21.98 -10.62
C ARG A 202 10.91 -21.77 -12.07
N ALA A 203 10.31 -22.50 -13.00
CA ALA A 203 10.59 -22.33 -14.43
C ALA A 203 10.16 -20.93 -14.91
N LEU A 204 8.94 -20.51 -14.53
CA LEU A 204 8.41 -19.17 -14.82
C LEU A 204 9.30 -18.06 -14.25
N LEU A 205 9.71 -18.19 -12.99
CA LEU A 205 10.61 -17.24 -12.34
C LEU A 205 11.96 -17.13 -13.09
N SER A 206 12.53 -18.26 -13.50
CA SER A 206 13.79 -18.30 -14.25
C SER A 206 13.65 -17.59 -15.61
N ASP A 207 12.53 -17.82 -16.30
CA ASP A 207 12.25 -17.20 -17.60
C ASP A 207 12.08 -15.68 -17.46
N TYR A 208 11.39 -15.20 -16.42
CA TYR A 208 11.20 -13.76 -16.17
C TYR A 208 12.48 -13.05 -15.75
N ILE A 209 13.34 -13.67 -14.94
CA ILE A 209 14.67 -13.10 -14.65
C ILE A 209 15.49 -12.94 -15.92
N LYS A 210 15.47 -13.95 -16.81
CA LYS A 210 16.19 -13.87 -18.08
C LYS A 210 15.63 -12.75 -18.96
N GLN A 211 14.30 -12.66 -19.12
CA GLN A 211 13.66 -11.58 -19.87
C GLN A 211 14.02 -10.20 -19.31
N TYR A 212 14.08 -10.07 -17.98
CA TYR A 212 14.50 -8.84 -17.32
C TYR A 212 15.93 -8.47 -17.69
N GLN A 213 16.87 -9.42 -17.57
CA GLN A 213 18.29 -9.22 -17.91
C GLN A 213 18.51 -8.89 -19.40
N ASP A 214 17.69 -9.46 -20.28
CA ASP A 214 17.73 -9.17 -21.72
C ASP A 214 17.20 -7.75 -22.02
N ARG A 215 16.24 -7.26 -21.22
CA ARG A 215 15.61 -5.92 -21.39
C ARG A 215 16.42 -4.79 -20.75
N PHE A 216 17.07 -5.04 -19.62
CA PHE A 216 17.73 -4.01 -18.81
C PHE A 216 19.23 -4.30 -18.63
N PRO A 217 20.13 -3.42 -19.12
CA PRO A 217 21.57 -3.58 -18.93
C PRO A 217 21.94 -3.55 -17.44
N MET A 218 22.53 -4.65 -16.95
CA MET A 218 22.91 -4.82 -15.54
C MET A 218 24.19 -4.06 -15.13
N ALA A 219 24.83 -3.36 -16.07
CA ALA A 219 26.16 -2.77 -15.89
C ALA A 219 26.14 -1.52 -14.98
N ASP A 220 25.03 -0.79 -14.92
CA ASP A 220 25.05 0.61 -14.44
C ASP A 220 24.20 0.88 -13.17
N GLU A 221 23.48 -0.11 -12.61
CA GLU A 221 22.68 0.08 -11.40
C GLU A 221 22.84 -1.06 -10.37
N ASP A 222 23.48 -0.74 -9.24
CA ASP A 222 23.71 -1.67 -8.11
C ASP A 222 22.40 -2.23 -7.52
N CYS A 223 21.31 -1.47 -7.59
CA CYS A 223 20.00 -1.90 -7.10
C CYS A 223 19.43 -3.07 -7.91
N ARG A 224 19.43 -2.97 -9.25
CA ARG A 224 18.99 -4.05 -10.15
C ARG A 224 19.77 -5.33 -9.91
N ARG A 225 21.09 -5.21 -9.80
CA ARG A 225 22.00 -6.34 -9.55
C ARG A 225 21.68 -7.03 -8.24
N THR A 226 21.57 -6.26 -7.16
CA THR A 226 21.24 -6.78 -5.83
C THR A 226 19.92 -7.57 -5.83
N HIS A 227 18.91 -7.04 -6.52
CA HIS A 227 17.60 -7.69 -6.56
C HIS A 227 17.58 -8.96 -7.42
N VAL A 228 18.22 -8.92 -8.60
CA VAL A 228 18.35 -10.10 -9.47
C VAL A 228 19.18 -11.19 -8.81
N ASP A 229 20.29 -10.85 -8.15
CA ASP A 229 21.12 -11.82 -7.44
C ASP A 229 20.32 -12.53 -6.34
N ARG A 230 19.49 -11.79 -5.60
CA ARG A 230 18.58 -12.37 -4.61
C ARG A 230 17.61 -13.37 -5.25
N LEU A 231 17.00 -13.02 -6.37
CA LEU A 231 16.05 -13.90 -7.08
C LEU A 231 16.75 -15.16 -7.63
N LEU A 232 17.98 -15.02 -8.16
CA LEU A 232 18.78 -16.15 -8.64
C LEU A 232 19.17 -17.10 -7.51
N MET A 233 19.49 -16.58 -6.32
CA MET A 233 19.73 -17.42 -5.14
C MET A 233 18.50 -18.25 -4.77
N ALA A 234 17.29 -17.71 -4.93
CA ALA A 234 16.05 -18.43 -4.65
C ALA A 234 15.79 -19.59 -5.64
N ILE A 235 16.22 -19.46 -6.90
CA ILE A 235 16.15 -20.55 -7.90
C ILE A 235 17.20 -21.63 -7.62
N GLY A 236 18.43 -21.20 -7.29
CA GLY A 236 19.60 -22.07 -7.18
C GLY A 236 19.47 -23.14 -6.09
N GLY A 237 18.75 -22.84 -4.99
CA GLY A 237 18.64 -23.74 -3.85
C GLY A 237 19.99 -23.97 -3.15
N LYS A 238 19.99 -23.97 -1.82
CA LYS A 238 21.13 -24.49 -1.04
C LYS A 238 21.24 -26.00 -1.19
#